data_AF-A0A7G2MB15-F1
#
_entry.id   AF-A0A7G2MB15-F1
#
_cell.length_a   1.000
_cell.length_b   1.000
_cell.length_c   1.000
_cell.angle_alpha   90.00
_cell.angle_beta   90.00
_cell.angle_gamma   90.00
#
_symmetry.space_group_name_H-M   'P 1'
#
loop_
_entity.id
_entity.type
_entity.pdbx_description
1 polymer ?
#
loop_
_entity_poly.entity_id
_entity_poly.type
_entity_poly.pdbx_seq_one_letter_code
_entity_poly.pdbx_strand_id
1 'polypeptide(L)'
;MKNIRILLLLLPLLLFWGCEDREGYLDALHARYIPDSMTVKSVLRPEENADDARRVKFRIPWQSPVLQGVEGTNPRSYRIYMVEKESGKAGEAIAQQFRLGVSGIIELAWDHTVPPGCYRIGLEISNAGGKNKYCFPGIFTVIVEP
;
A
#
# COMPACT_ATOMS: atom_id res chain seq x y z
N MET A 1 -58.03 8.75 -14.60
CA MET A 1 -56.86 8.32 -15.41
C MET A 1 -55.74 9.36 -15.53
N LYS A 2 -56.02 10.67 -15.47
CA LYS A 2 -55.01 11.74 -15.62
C LYS A 2 -53.93 11.73 -14.51
N ASN A 3 -54.34 11.44 -13.27
CA ASN A 3 -53.45 11.45 -12.09
C ASN A 3 -52.49 10.23 -12.07
N ILE A 4 -52.92 9.12 -12.66
CA ILE A 4 -52.10 7.88 -12.77
C ILE A 4 -50.96 8.04 -13.78
N ARG A 5 -51.18 8.82 -14.85
CA ARG A 5 -50.15 9.13 -15.85
C ARG A 5 -49.06 10.06 -15.28
N ILE A 6 -49.44 10.96 -14.38
CA ILE A 6 -48.50 11.85 -13.68
C ILE A 6 -47.62 11.05 -12.70
N LEU A 7 -48.22 10.08 -11.99
CA LEU A 7 -47.48 9.20 -11.08
C LEU A 7 -46.45 8.32 -11.80
N LEU A 8 -46.80 7.80 -12.98
CA LEU A 8 -45.90 7.01 -13.84
C LEU A 8 -44.75 7.83 -14.45
N LEU A 9 -44.92 9.15 -14.62
CA LEU A 9 -43.87 10.06 -15.10
C LEU A 9 -42.89 10.50 -14.00
N LEU A 10 -43.29 10.45 -12.72
CA LEU A 10 -42.47 10.84 -11.57
C LEU A 10 -41.65 9.66 -10.99
N LEU A 11 -42.08 8.43 -11.21
CA LEU A 11 -41.41 7.20 -10.74
C LEU A 11 -39.94 7.03 -11.24
N PRO A 12 -39.58 7.40 -12.49
CA PRO A 12 -38.20 7.29 -12.97
C PRO A 12 -37.24 8.33 -12.34
N LEU A 13 -37.76 9.48 -11.89
CA LEU A 13 -36.96 10.54 -11.26
C LEU A 13 -36.43 10.13 -9.87
N LEU A 14 -37.12 9.20 -9.19
CA LEU A 14 -36.69 8.67 -7.89
C LEU A 14 -35.56 7.63 -8.01
N LEU A 15 -35.30 7.08 -9.20
CA LEU A 15 -34.28 6.05 -9.42
C LEU A 15 -32.87 6.62 -9.66
N PHE A 16 -32.72 7.94 -9.85
CA PHE A 16 -31.43 8.61 -10.06
C PHE A 16 -30.77 9.16 -8.79
N TRP A 17 -31.40 9.00 -7.61
CA TRP A 17 -30.85 9.45 -6.31
C TRP A 17 -30.22 8.28 -5.53
N GLY A 18 -29.36 7.50 -6.19
CA GLY A 18 -28.69 6.34 -5.61
C GLY A 18 -27.18 6.51 -5.49
N CYS A 19 -26.68 6.37 -4.25
CA CYS A 19 -25.28 6.40 -3.80
C CYS A 19 -24.56 7.76 -3.86
N GLU A 20 -24.74 8.53 -2.78
CA GLU A 20 -23.72 9.49 -2.35
C GLU A 20 -22.54 8.70 -1.75
N ASP A 21 -21.34 8.87 -2.31
CA ASP A 21 -20.10 8.32 -1.74
C ASP A 21 -19.91 8.90 -0.34
N ARG A 22 -20.19 8.10 0.69
CA ARG A 22 -20.01 8.51 2.09
C ARG A 22 -18.53 8.78 2.33
N GLU A 23 -18.21 10.03 2.60
CA GLU A 23 -16.86 10.44 3.01
C GLU A 23 -16.57 9.88 4.40
N GLY A 24 -15.64 8.92 4.48
CA GLY A 24 -15.17 8.39 5.77
C GLY A 24 -14.22 9.36 6.48
N TYR A 25 -14.04 9.20 7.80
CA TYR A 25 -12.97 9.91 8.51
C TYR A 25 -11.61 9.29 8.18
N LEU A 26 -10.58 10.13 8.00
CA LEU A 26 -9.19 9.71 7.86
C LEU A 26 -8.27 10.77 8.47
N ASP A 27 -7.51 10.36 9.46
CA ASP A 27 -6.36 11.08 9.99
C ASP A 27 -5.11 10.19 9.88
N ALA A 28 -4.16 10.64 9.07
CA ALA A 28 -2.89 9.97 8.88
C ALA A 28 -1.71 10.89 9.19
N LEU A 29 -1.93 12.05 9.83
CA LEU A 29 -0.88 13.05 10.10
C LEU A 29 0.32 12.46 10.86
N HIS A 30 0.07 11.44 11.68
CA HIS A 30 1.07 10.78 12.50
C HIS A 30 1.50 9.41 11.96
N ALA A 31 1.17 9.12 10.69
CA ALA A 31 1.49 7.87 10.02
C ALA A 31 3.01 7.66 9.97
N ARG A 32 3.48 6.55 10.53
CA ARG A 32 4.92 6.20 10.54
C ARG A 32 5.15 4.71 10.73
N TYR A 33 6.30 4.25 10.28
CA TYR A 33 6.84 2.94 10.64
C TYR A 33 7.83 3.08 11.79
N ILE A 34 7.88 2.06 12.65
CA ILE A 34 8.88 1.95 13.72
C ILE A 34 9.38 0.49 13.75
N PRO A 35 10.65 0.23 13.35
CA PRO A 35 11.57 1.14 12.68
C PRO A 35 11.06 1.61 11.30
N ASP A 36 11.62 2.70 10.78
CA ASP A 36 11.31 3.28 9.46
C ASP A 36 12.10 2.66 8.31
N SER A 37 12.85 1.59 8.60
CA SER A 37 13.65 0.88 7.63
C SER A 37 13.71 -0.62 7.90
N MET A 38 14.04 -1.38 6.86
CA MET A 38 14.43 -2.79 6.96
C MET A 38 15.60 -3.10 6.04
N THR A 39 16.39 -4.08 6.45
CA THR A 39 17.47 -4.65 5.65
C THR A 39 17.02 -5.99 5.05
N VAL A 40 17.25 -6.18 3.76
CA VAL A 40 16.95 -7.40 3.01
C VAL A 40 18.18 -7.84 2.23
N LYS A 41 18.35 -9.15 2.02
CA LYS A 41 19.47 -9.68 1.23
C LYS A 41 19.07 -9.85 -0.23
N SER A 42 19.92 -9.40 -1.15
CA SER A 42 19.74 -9.65 -2.59
C SER A 42 19.98 -11.12 -2.97
N VAL A 43 20.83 -11.83 -2.22
CA VAL A 43 21.11 -13.25 -2.42
C VAL A 43 21.00 -13.99 -1.09
N LEU A 44 20.20 -15.06 -1.06
CA LEU A 44 20.09 -15.95 0.09
C LEU A 44 21.07 -17.12 -0.04
N ARG A 45 21.75 -17.47 1.06
CA ARG A 45 22.71 -18.58 1.13
C ARG A 45 22.22 -19.65 2.10
N PRO A 46 21.23 -20.48 1.71
CA PRO A 46 20.60 -21.44 2.61
C PRO A 46 21.56 -22.52 3.12
N GLU A 47 22.62 -22.83 2.38
CA GLU A 47 23.69 -23.73 2.79
C GLU A 47 24.61 -23.16 3.87
N GLU A 48 24.71 -21.83 3.98
CA GLU A 48 25.58 -21.13 4.94
C GLU A 48 24.81 -20.56 6.13
N ASN A 49 23.51 -20.29 5.97
CA ASN A 49 22.71 -19.57 6.97
C ASN A 49 21.33 -20.24 7.18
N ALA A 50 21.06 -20.61 8.44
CA ALA A 50 19.81 -21.30 8.81
C ALA A 50 18.55 -20.44 8.63
N ASP A 51 18.63 -19.12 8.80
CA ASP A 51 17.51 -18.21 8.57
C ASP A 51 17.19 -18.09 7.07
N ASP A 52 18.23 -18.06 6.22
CA ASP A 52 18.07 -18.10 4.77
C ASP A 52 17.45 -19.44 4.34
N ALA A 53 17.93 -20.57 4.89
CA ALA A 53 17.33 -21.89 4.66
C ALA A 53 15.84 -21.93 5.04
N ARG A 54 15.50 -21.39 6.21
CA ARG A 54 14.11 -21.29 6.67
C ARG A 54 13.29 -20.42 5.73
N ARG A 55 13.80 -19.27 5.33
CA ARG A 55 13.13 -18.33 4.42
C ARG A 55 12.86 -18.96 3.06
N VAL A 56 13.84 -19.64 2.46
CA VAL A 56 13.66 -20.36 1.18
C VAL A 56 12.66 -21.50 1.34
N LYS A 57 12.81 -22.33 2.38
CA LYS A 57 11.93 -23.49 2.63
C LYS A 57 10.46 -23.12 2.76
N PHE A 58 10.17 -22.02 3.47
CA PHE A 58 8.80 -21.58 3.72
C PHE A 58 8.39 -20.39 2.85
N ARG A 59 9.24 -19.96 1.90
CA ARG A 59 9.00 -18.84 0.98
C ARG A 59 8.59 -17.55 1.69
N ILE A 60 9.29 -17.23 2.79
CA ILE A 60 8.91 -16.15 3.70
C ILE A 60 9.29 -14.79 3.10
N PRO A 61 8.33 -13.93 2.74
CA PRO A 61 8.65 -12.61 2.21
C PRO A 61 9.38 -11.75 3.26
N TRP A 62 10.10 -10.74 2.79
CA TRP A 62 10.56 -9.64 3.63
C TRP A 62 9.38 -8.71 3.90
N GLN A 63 9.22 -8.29 5.15
CA GLN A 63 8.06 -7.50 5.58
C GLN A 63 8.52 -6.36 6.49
N SER A 64 7.98 -5.18 6.27
CA SER A 64 8.10 -4.06 7.20
C SER A 64 7.29 -4.34 8.48
N PRO A 65 7.50 -3.54 9.54
CA PRO A 65 6.51 -3.39 10.61
C PRO A 65 5.15 -2.93 10.06
N VAL A 66 4.11 -3.07 10.87
CA VAL A 66 2.79 -2.49 10.58
C VAL A 66 2.88 -0.96 10.62
N LEU A 67 2.23 -0.30 9.66
CA LEU A 67 2.11 1.16 9.65
C LEU A 67 1.26 1.62 10.85
N GLN A 68 1.82 2.51 11.66
CA GLN A 68 1.15 3.07 12.84
C GLN A 68 0.67 4.49 12.59
N GLY A 69 -0.21 5.01 13.46
CA GLY A 69 -0.64 6.42 13.41
C GLY A 69 -1.62 6.74 12.27
N VAL A 70 -2.35 5.74 11.78
CA VAL A 70 -3.46 5.91 10.84
C VAL A 70 -4.77 5.64 11.55
N GLU A 71 -5.55 6.68 11.75
CA GLU A 71 -6.89 6.64 12.32
C GLU A 71 -7.92 6.89 11.22
N GLY A 72 -9.05 6.21 11.27
CA GLY A 72 -10.05 6.37 10.21
C GLY A 72 -11.12 5.29 10.18
N THR A 73 -12.20 5.59 9.48
CA THR A 73 -13.29 4.65 9.21
C THR A 73 -12.89 3.71 8.08
N ASN A 74 -13.10 2.41 8.25
CA ASN A 74 -12.90 1.45 7.16
C ASN A 74 -13.97 1.64 6.06
N PRO A 75 -13.64 1.36 4.79
CA PRO A 75 -12.37 0.85 4.30
C PRO A 75 -11.32 1.96 4.08
N ARG A 76 -10.08 1.66 4.45
CA ARG A 76 -8.88 2.44 4.14
C ARG A 76 -8.14 1.77 2.99
N SER A 77 -7.62 2.56 2.05
CA SER A 77 -6.79 2.08 0.95
C SER A 77 -5.36 2.58 1.10
N TYR A 78 -4.42 1.72 0.75
CA TYR A 78 -2.98 2.01 0.74
C TYR A 78 -2.45 1.76 -0.66
N ARG A 79 -1.59 2.65 -1.15
CA ARG A 79 -0.97 2.54 -2.47
C ARG A 79 0.49 2.97 -2.43
N ILE A 80 1.39 2.11 -2.90
CA ILE A 80 2.75 2.54 -3.21
C ILE A 80 2.67 3.39 -4.47
N TYR A 81 2.98 4.67 -4.35
CA TYR A 81 2.92 5.61 -5.48
C TYR A 81 4.32 6.04 -5.96
N MET A 82 5.35 5.74 -5.18
CA MET A 82 6.72 6.12 -5.46
C MET A 82 7.68 5.08 -4.87
N VAL A 83 8.71 4.76 -5.66
CA VAL A 83 9.89 4.03 -5.22
C VAL A 83 11.09 4.77 -5.79
N GLU A 84 11.95 5.28 -4.92
CA GLU A 84 13.13 6.05 -5.28
C GLU A 84 14.40 5.36 -4.76
N LYS A 85 15.47 5.47 -5.53
CA LYS A 85 16.83 5.12 -5.15
C LYS A 85 17.69 6.39 -5.15
N GLU A 86 18.94 6.28 -4.71
CA GLU A 86 19.87 7.42 -4.67
C GLU A 86 20.02 8.14 -6.02
N SER A 87 19.95 7.41 -7.14
CA SER A 87 20.01 7.96 -8.50
C SER A 87 18.67 8.48 -9.06
N GLY A 88 17.62 8.57 -8.25
CA GLY A 88 16.29 9.04 -8.64
C GLY A 88 15.25 7.92 -8.63
N LYS A 89 14.22 8.00 -9.49
CA LYS A 89 13.15 6.99 -9.53
C LYS A 89 13.71 5.60 -9.80
N ALA A 90 13.24 4.62 -9.03
CA ALA A 90 13.49 3.22 -9.36
C ALA A 90 12.79 2.89 -10.68
N GLY A 91 13.41 2.01 -11.48
CA GLY A 91 12.77 1.51 -12.70
C GLY A 91 11.47 0.77 -12.36
N GLU A 92 10.50 0.79 -13.26
CA GLU A 92 9.18 0.21 -13.02
C GLU A 92 9.24 -1.28 -12.62
N ALA A 93 10.13 -2.06 -13.25
CA ALA A 93 10.36 -3.47 -12.93
C ALA A 93 10.87 -3.69 -11.49
N ILE A 94 11.53 -2.70 -10.88
CA ILE A 94 11.93 -2.75 -9.47
C ILE A 94 10.76 -2.31 -8.60
N ALA A 95 10.11 -1.20 -8.95
CA ALA A 95 9.01 -0.65 -8.16
C ALA A 95 7.84 -1.63 -7.98
N GLN A 96 7.49 -2.39 -9.04
CA GLN A 96 6.39 -3.36 -9.02
C GLN A 96 6.67 -4.62 -8.17
N GLN A 97 7.91 -4.83 -7.72
CA GLN A 97 8.22 -5.96 -6.82
C GLN A 97 7.82 -5.68 -5.38
N PHE A 98 7.74 -4.40 -4.97
CA PHE A 98 7.23 -4.01 -3.67
C PHE A 98 5.71 -4.08 -3.66
N ARG A 99 5.14 -4.75 -2.67
CA ARG A 99 3.71 -4.93 -2.51
C ARG A 99 3.25 -4.39 -1.16
N LEU A 100 1.94 -4.16 -1.06
CA LEU A 100 1.30 -3.84 0.21
C LEU A 100 0.50 -5.05 0.69
N GLY A 101 0.86 -5.52 1.88
CA GLY A 101 0.05 -6.43 2.66
C GLY A 101 -1.05 -5.70 3.44
N VAL A 102 -1.63 -6.42 4.40
CA VAL A 102 -2.67 -5.88 5.28
C VAL A 102 -2.11 -4.73 6.12
N SER A 103 -2.94 -3.73 6.41
CA SER A 103 -2.57 -2.61 7.30
C SER A 103 -1.31 -1.85 6.87
N GLY A 104 -1.06 -1.76 5.57
CA GLY A 104 0.05 -0.99 5.02
C GLY A 104 1.41 -1.65 5.17
N ILE A 105 1.52 -2.93 5.56
CA ILE A 105 2.82 -3.63 5.56
C ILE A 105 3.42 -3.61 4.15
N ILE A 106 4.67 -3.17 4.02
CA ILE A 106 5.42 -3.24 2.77
C ILE A 106 6.08 -4.61 2.69
N GLU A 107 5.86 -5.31 1.58
CA GLU A 107 6.37 -6.65 1.35
C GLU A 107 7.28 -6.69 0.13
N LEU A 108 8.30 -7.55 0.20
CA LEU A 108 9.16 -7.92 -0.91
C LEU A 108 9.32 -9.45 -0.92
N ALA A 109 9.16 -10.08 -2.08
CA ALA A 109 9.24 -11.54 -2.19
C ALA A 109 10.62 -12.06 -1.74
N TRP A 110 10.68 -13.30 -1.23
CA TRP A 110 11.93 -13.91 -0.76
C TRP A 110 12.96 -14.11 -1.89
N ASP A 111 12.48 -14.27 -3.13
CA ASP A 111 13.22 -14.48 -4.37
C ASP A 111 13.22 -13.24 -5.27
N HIS A 112 13.15 -12.04 -4.67
CA HIS A 112 13.17 -10.79 -5.41
C HIS A 112 14.45 -10.62 -6.24
N THR A 113 14.36 -9.80 -7.29
CA THR A 113 15.49 -9.45 -8.16
C THR A 113 15.94 -7.99 -8.00
N VAL A 114 15.43 -7.30 -6.97
CA VAL A 114 15.84 -5.93 -6.65
C VAL A 114 17.35 -5.89 -6.37
N PRO A 115 18.13 -5.07 -7.09
CA PRO A 115 19.58 -5.02 -6.91
C PRO A 115 19.96 -4.31 -5.61
N PRO A 116 21.18 -4.54 -5.09
CA PRO A 116 21.69 -3.86 -3.90
C PRO A 116 21.56 -2.33 -3.99
N GLY A 117 21.22 -1.71 -2.86
CA GLY A 117 21.00 -0.26 -2.76
C GLY A 117 19.92 0.12 -1.76
N CYS A 118 19.71 1.43 -1.59
CA CYS A 118 18.72 1.98 -0.68
C CYS A 118 17.50 2.48 -1.45
N TYR A 119 16.32 1.96 -1.11
CA TYR A 119 15.05 2.27 -1.76
C TYR A 119 14.09 2.95 -0.80
N ARG A 120 13.72 4.20 -1.09
CA ARG A 120 12.71 4.97 -0.34
C ARG A 120 11.33 4.70 -0.95
N ILE A 121 10.41 4.20 -0.14
CA ILE A 121 9.05 3.85 -0.55
C ILE A 121 8.08 4.95 -0.14
N GLY A 122 7.36 5.51 -1.11
CA GLY A 122 6.30 6.47 -0.88
C GLY A 122 4.92 5.82 -0.84
N LEU A 123 4.15 6.15 0.21
CA LEU A 123 2.81 5.59 0.43
C LEU A 123 1.73 6.67 0.34
N GLU A 124 0.65 6.36 -0.37
CA GLU A 124 -0.59 7.11 -0.37
C GLU A 124 -1.61 6.35 0.49
N ILE A 125 -2.30 7.08 1.36
CA ILE A 125 -3.34 6.57 2.25
C ILE A 125 -4.63 7.33 1.96
N SER A 126 -5.72 6.61 1.72
CA SER A 126 -7.02 7.22 1.44
C SER A 126 -8.19 6.48 2.09
N ASN A 127 -9.33 7.14 2.22
CA ASN A 127 -10.60 6.54 2.64
C ASN A 127 -11.45 6.07 1.45
N ALA A 128 -12.60 5.46 1.75
CA ALA A 128 -13.67 5.24 0.77
C ALA A 128 -14.07 6.56 0.08
N GLY A 129 -14.20 6.52 -1.25
CA GLY A 129 -14.49 7.69 -2.09
C GLY A 129 -13.26 8.51 -2.50
N GLY A 130 -12.07 8.25 -1.91
CA GLY A 130 -10.80 8.78 -2.40
C GLY A 130 -10.63 10.30 -2.34
N LYS A 131 -11.51 11.02 -1.62
CA LYS A 131 -11.44 12.49 -1.50
C LYS A 131 -10.40 12.94 -0.48
N ASN A 132 -10.29 12.22 0.64
CA ASN A 132 -9.27 12.47 1.66
C ASN A 132 -8.06 11.56 1.39
N LYS A 133 -6.93 12.16 1.03
CA LYS A 133 -5.67 11.45 0.73
C LYS A 133 -4.51 12.10 1.46
N TYR A 134 -3.61 11.27 1.97
CA TYR A 134 -2.32 11.69 2.50
C TYR A 134 -1.21 10.97 1.75
N CYS A 135 -0.22 11.72 1.26
CA CYS A 135 0.92 11.19 0.53
C CYS A 135 2.19 11.39 1.35
N PHE A 136 2.87 10.30 1.67
CA PHE A 136 4.11 10.32 2.44
C PHE A 136 5.26 9.88 1.54
N PRO A 137 6.06 10.81 0.99
CA PRO A 137 7.19 10.47 0.15
C PRO A 137 8.30 9.83 0.99
N GLY A 138 8.70 8.61 0.66
CA GLY A 138 9.79 7.93 1.34
C GLY A 138 9.54 7.69 2.84
N ILE A 139 8.32 7.28 3.20
CA ILE A 139 7.92 6.96 4.59
C ILE A 139 8.63 5.72 5.14
N PHE A 140 9.15 4.86 4.26
CA PHE A 140 9.88 3.65 4.62
C PHE A 140 11.08 3.45 3.72
N THR A 141 12.18 2.92 4.29
CA THR A 141 13.40 2.63 3.53
C THR A 141 13.73 1.14 3.53
N VAL A 142 13.90 0.56 2.34
CA VAL A 142 14.40 -0.81 2.18
C VAL A 142 15.85 -0.76 1.75
N ILE A 143 16.73 -1.34 2.56
CA ILE A 143 18.16 -1.45 2.30
C ILE A 143 18.42 -2.85 1.78
N VAL A 144 18.82 -2.97 0.51
CA VAL A 144 19.14 -4.25 -0.13
C VAL A 144 20.65 -4.46 -0.05
N GLU A 145 21.07 -5.45 0.73
CA GLU A 145 22.45 -5.85 0.90
C GLU A 145 22.89 -6.89 -0.15
N PRO A 146 24.17 -6.90 -0.54
CA PRO A 146 24.73 -7.90 -1.45
C PRO A 146 24.77 -9.32 -0.87
#